data_AF-A0A3C0A3W3-F1
#
_entry.id   AF-A0A3C0A3W3-F1
#
_cell.length_a   1.000
_cell.length_b   1.000
_cell.length_c   1.000
_cell.angle_alpha   90.00
_cell.angle_beta   90.00
_cell.angle_gamma   90.00
#
_symmetry.space_group_name_H-M   'P 1'
#
loop_
_entity.id
_entity.type
_entity.pdbx_description
1 polymer ?
#
loop_
_entity_poly.entity_id
_entity_poly.type
_entity_poly.pdbx_seq_one_letter_code
_entity_poly.pdbx_strand_id
1 'polypeptide(L)'
;MKKIAMLSAVMFCVSAAKASELRNLSLNEIKASKLELPLPSAPENGAVKCGHVTGDITKLHLLAQTAKSLLFTSADTAALFKEFTDMWKPILEKFGLKPTTTEYTGHFGTLNYESSNGLVVRDFFAERLHYDALSVTAMETLKHELLEPLERAGMTPVASFNIKNEIFRPTFNIYYLTKPDANPSHEIKLRHLMRGDDIDFDILQNAGITLVKKDTSFSLVYIGKEVGFVSKVGVSEEAVNKKVSDYKKYLTENKLEFIGSRTFKLDETFIVGSSTLTHGANIYFYQ
;
A
#
# COMPACT_ATOMS: atom_id res chain seq x y z
N MET A 1 31.02 -45.25 -58.62
CA MET A 1 32.42 -44.75 -58.62
C MET A 1 32.46 -43.56 -57.64
N LYS A 2 33.01 -43.68 -56.41
CA LYS A 2 34.43 -43.40 -56.02
C LYS A 2 34.92 -42.08 -56.68
N LYS A 3 35.37 -40.98 -56.04
CA LYS A 3 36.00 -40.63 -54.73
C LYS A 3 35.89 -39.09 -54.52
N ILE A 4 35.66 -38.59 -53.29
CA ILE A 4 36.57 -37.90 -52.32
C ILE A 4 37.18 -36.54 -52.76
N ALA A 5 36.83 -35.48 -52.00
CA ALA A 5 37.68 -34.39 -51.43
C ALA A 5 36.75 -33.52 -50.52
N MET A 6 36.80 -33.47 -49.18
CA MET A 6 37.80 -33.08 -48.18
C MET A 6 38.02 -31.56 -48.05
N LEU A 7 37.84 -31.03 -46.81
CA LEU A 7 38.23 -29.71 -46.25
C LEU A 7 37.41 -28.49 -46.74
N SER A 8 36.93 -27.53 -45.95
CA SER A 8 37.17 -27.11 -44.56
C SER A 8 36.02 -26.20 -44.06
N ALA A 9 35.95 -26.10 -42.74
CA ALA A 9 35.15 -25.20 -41.91
C ALA A 9 34.83 -23.80 -42.45
N VAL A 10 33.54 -23.47 -42.48
CA VAL A 10 33.00 -22.24 -41.87
C VAL A 10 31.68 -22.63 -41.19
N MET A 11 31.76 -23.03 -39.93
CA MET A 11 30.57 -23.11 -39.08
C MET A 11 30.06 -21.69 -38.84
N PHE A 12 28.77 -21.50 -39.11
CA PHE A 12 27.99 -20.35 -38.68
C PHE A 12 27.95 -20.29 -37.15
N CYS A 13 28.86 -19.50 -36.57
CA CYS A 13 28.63 -18.74 -35.35
C CYS A 13 27.53 -17.68 -35.67
N VAL A 14 26.53 -17.33 -34.87
CA VAL A 14 26.27 -17.42 -33.42
C VAL A 14 24.74 -17.41 -33.28
N SER A 15 24.12 -18.43 -32.69
CA SER A 15 22.74 -18.37 -32.14
C SER A 15 22.48 -19.56 -31.21
N ALA A 16 23.32 -19.75 -30.20
CA ALA A 16 23.06 -20.69 -29.12
C ALA A 16 23.94 -20.34 -27.90
N ALA A 17 23.64 -19.23 -27.23
CA ALA A 17 24.13 -18.98 -25.89
C ALA A 17 23.10 -18.13 -25.16
N LYS A 18 22.26 -18.78 -24.33
CA LYS A 18 21.67 -18.30 -23.07
C LYS A 18 20.62 -19.30 -22.55
N ALA A 19 21.05 -20.53 -22.31
CA ALA A 19 20.22 -21.52 -21.59
C ALA A 19 21.03 -22.35 -20.57
N SER A 20 22.20 -21.84 -20.13
CA SER A 20 23.14 -22.60 -19.28
C SER A 20 23.83 -21.77 -18.20
N GLU A 21 23.23 -20.66 -17.72
CA GLU A 21 23.79 -19.90 -16.59
C GLU A 21 22.75 -19.57 -15.51
N LEU A 22 21.91 -20.55 -15.17
CA LEU A 22 21.12 -20.56 -13.92
C LEU A 22 21.26 -21.93 -13.24
N ARG A 23 22.50 -22.38 -13.09
CA ARG A 23 22.84 -23.48 -12.18
C ARG A 23 23.95 -23.01 -11.26
N ASN A 24 23.67 -23.19 -9.96
CA ASN A 24 24.57 -22.99 -8.82
C ASN A 24 24.62 -21.54 -8.29
N LEU A 25 23.61 -21.16 -7.51
CA LEU A 25 23.85 -20.32 -6.34
C LEU A 25 23.91 -21.27 -5.15
N SER A 26 25.10 -21.45 -4.58
CA SER A 26 25.28 -22.27 -3.38
C SER A 26 25.09 -21.40 -2.13
N LEU A 27 24.56 -21.99 -1.06
CA LEU A 27 24.32 -21.34 0.24
C LEU A 27 25.57 -20.68 0.88
N ASN A 28 26.77 -20.93 0.33
CA ASN A 28 28.01 -20.30 0.78
C ASN A 28 28.31 -18.95 0.11
N GLU A 29 27.71 -18.64 -1.05
CA GLU A 29 27.91 -17.36 -1.75
C GLU A 29 27.09 -16.22 -1.12
N ILE A 30 25.95 -16.56 -0.49
CA ILE A 30 25.10 -15.59 0.24
C ILE A 30 25.77 -15.11 1.54
N LYS A 31 26.67 -15.92 2.13
CA LYS A 31 27.41 -15.55 3.35
C LYS A 31 28.66 -14.69 3.10
N ALA A 32 29.10 -14.56 1.84
CA ALA A 32 30.35 -13.89 1.48
C ALA A 32 30.17 -12.49 0.86
N SER A 33 28.94 -12.03 0.61
CA SER A 33 28.69 -10.68 0.09
C SER A 33 28.88 -9.63 1.19
N LYS A 34 30.13 -9.17 1.37
CA LYS A 34 30.38 -7.81 1.87
C LYS A 34 29.80 -6.85 0.83
N LEU A 35 28.62 -6.28 1.12
CA LEU A 35 28.09 -5.14 0.39
C LEU A 35 29.07 -3.96 0.57
N GLU A 36 29.86 -3.68 -0.45
CA GLU A 36 30.52 -2.37 -0.56
C GLU A 36 29.48 -1.36 -1.04
N LEU A 37 29.12 -0.45 -0.13
CA LEU A 37 28.23 0.68 -0.37
C LEU A 37 29.00 1.82 -1.06
N PRO A 38 28.47 2.44 -2.12
CA PRO A 38 28.91 3.78 -2.51
C PRO A 38 28.38 4.81 -1.51
N LEU A 39 29.27 5.67 -1.01
CA LEU A 39 28.97 6.79 -0.08
C LEU A 39 28.27 7.98 -0.78
N PRO A 40 27.61 8.87 0.00
CA PRO A 40 26.42 9.63 -0.41
C PRO A 40 26.67 11.10 -0.77
N SER A 41 25.67 11.73 -1.39
CA SER A 41 25.28 13.14 -1.18
C SER A 41 23.91 13.38 -1.87
N ALA A 42 22.90 14.07 -1.33
CA ALA A 42 22.67 14.93 -0.16
C ALA A 42 21.12 15.04 0.05
N PRO A 43 20.59 15.87 0.97
CA PRO A 43 20.95 16.18 2.35
C PRO A 43 20.03 15.44 3.36
N GLU A 44 20.47 15.38 4.62
CA GLU A 44 19.68 14.87 5.74
C GLU A 44 18.44 15.72 6.00
N ASN A 45 17.26 15.14 5.78
CA ASN A 45 16.07 15.43 6.57
C ASN A 45 15.62 14.08 7.15
N GLY A 46 15.91 13.86 8.43
CA GLY A 46 15.44 12.74 9.26
C GLY A 46 15.58 11.34 8.64
N ALA A 47 16.74 10.69 8.78
CA ALA A 47 16.89 9.28 8.37
C ALA A 47 15.80 8.39 9.00
N VAL A 48 15.05 7.67 8.16
CA VAL A 48 14.09 6.63 8.56
C VAL A 48 14.79 5.67 9.52
N LYS A 49 14.32 5.55 10.77
CA LYS A 49 15.06 4.83 11.82
C LYS A 49 14.98 3.32 11.66
N CYS A 50 13.90 2.81 11.08
CA CYS A 50 13.69 1.40 10.85
C CYS A 50 14.35 0.99 9.54
N GLY A 51 15.30 0.06 9.62
CA GLY A 51 15.93 -0.61 8.47
C GLY A 51 14.97 -1.55 7.74
N HIS A 52 13.81 -1.05 7.32
CA HIS A 52 12.84 -1.75 6.47
C HIS A 52 13.51 -2.28 5.19
N VAL A 53 12.98 -3.37 4.65
CA VAL A 53 13.50 -3.97 3.42
C VAL A 53 13.01 -3.16 2.23
N THR A 54 13.93 -2.73 1.37
CA THR A 54 13.62 -1.99 0.15
C THR A 54 13.97 -2.83 -1.09
N GLY A 55 13.39 -2.47 -2.24
CA GLY A 55 13.67 -3.14 -3.50
C GLY A 55 12.59 -2.90 -4.54
N ASP A 56 12.67 -3.63 -5.65
CA ASP A 56 11.72 -3.57 -6.74
C ASP A 56 10.93 -4.89 -6.85
N ILE A 57 9.62 -4.79 -7.02
CA ILE A 57 8.74 -5.91 -7.41
C ILE A 57 8.39 -5.75 -8.88
N THR A 58 8.86 -6.67 -9.71
CA THR A 58 8.53 -6.74 -11.15
C THR A 58 7.52 -7.83 -11.46
N LYS A 59 7.40 -8.85 -10.60
CA LYS A 59 6.49 -9.98 -10.75
C LYS A 59 5.36 -9.92 -9.72
N LEU A 60 4.11 -9.98 -10.18
CA LEU A 60 2.93 -9.77 -9.31
C LEU A 60 2.82 -10.79 -8.18
N HIS A 61 3.25 -12.04 -8.38
CA HIS A 61 3.17 -13.05 -7.32
C HIS A 61 4.04 -12.72 -6.11
N LEU A 62 4.99 -11.78 -6.23
CA LEU A 62 5.82 -11.31 -5.12
C LEU A 62 5.16 -10.17 -4.31
N LEU A 63 4.13 -9.53 -4.87
CA LEU A 63 3.33 -8.51 -4.20
C LEU A 63 2.37 -9.20 -3.21
N ALA A 64 2.73 -9.20 -1.92
CA ALA A 64 1.89 -9.79 -0.89
C ALA A 64 0.63 -8.95 -0.64
N GLN A 65 -0.47 -9.65 -0.44
CA GLN A 65 -1.64 -9.11 0.24
C GLN A 65 -1.61 -9.57 1.70
N THR A 66 -2.21 -8.78 2.59
CA THR A 66 -2.08 -8.98 4.04
C THR A 66 -3.41 -9.32 4.71
N ALA A 67 -3.35 -10.20 5.71
CA ALA A 67 -4.45 -10.47 6.64
C ALA A 67 -3.89 -10.62 8.07
N LYS A 68 -4.74 -10.88 9.07
CA LYS A 68 -4.38 -10.82 10.50
C LYS A 68 -3.14 -11.65 10.87
N SER A 69 -2.86 -12.79 10.27
CA SER A 69 -1.65 -13.57 10.60
C SER A 69 -1.10 -14.35 9.41
N LEU A 70 -1.33 -13.83 8.20
CA LEU A 70 -0.84 -14.45 6.98
C LEU A 70 -0.59 -13.39 5.90
N LEU A 71 0.35 -13.73 5.02
CA LEU A 71 0.54 -13.09 3.73
C LEU A 71 0.01 -14.02 2.65
N PHE A 72 -0.58 -13.48 1.60
CA PHE A 72 -1.11 -14.29 0.51
C PHE A 72 -0.87 -13.66 -0.85
N THR A 73 -0.88 -14.50 -1.88
CA THR A 73 -0.59 -14.10 -3.25
C THR A 73 -1.29 -15.01 -4.26
N SER A 74 -1.45 -14.50 -5.48
CA SER A 74 -1.80 -15.30 -6.65
C SER A 74 -0.52 -15.69 -7.38
N ALA A 75 -0.35 -16.98 -7.63
CA ALA A 75 0.82 -17.54 -8.30
C ALA A 75 0.41 -18.70 -9.21
N ASP A 76 0.73 -18.62 -10.50
CA ASP A 76 0.27 -19.63 -11.48
C ASP A 76 0.87 -21.01 -11.26
N THR A 77 2.02 -21.10 -10.58
CA THR A 77 2.68 -22.37 -10.28
C THR A 77 3.22 -22.41 -8.85
N ALA A 78 3.43 -23.63 -8.34
CA ALA A 78 4.06 -23.84 -7.04
C ALA A 78 5.50 -23.28 -6.99
N ALA A 79 6.20 -23.22 -8.12
CA ALA A 79 7.53 -22.62 -8.21
C ALA A 79 7.49 -21.10 -7.99
N LEU A 80 6.51 -20.41 -8.60
CA LEU A 80 6.30 -18.97 -8.37
C LEU A 80 5.89 -18.71 -6.92
N PHE A 81 5.03 -19.55 -6.35
CA PHE A 81 4.71 -19.45 -4.93
C PHE A 81 5.93 -19.70 -4.03
N LYS A 82 6.83 -20.60 -4.42
CA LYS A 82 8.10 -20.78 -3.71
C LYS A 82 8.94 -19.50 -3.73
N GLU A 83 9.07 -18.83 -4.87
CA GLU A 83 9.76 -17.51 -4.95
C GLU A 83 9.16 -16.50 -3.96
N PHE A 84 7.83 -16.44 -3.87
CA PHE A 84 7.14 -15.60 -2.89
C PHE A 84 7.53 -15.96 -1.45
N THR A 85 7.47 -17.23 -1.07
CA THR A 85 7.81 -17.65 0.30
C THR A 85 9.30 -17.44 0.62
N ASP A 86 10.20 -17.67 -0.34
CA ASP A 86 11.64 -17.47 -0.17
C ASP A 86 11.98 -15.99 0.04
N MET A 87 11.25 -15.08 -0.61
CA MET A 87 11.38 -13.64 -0.40
C MET A 87 10.83 -13.21 0.98
N TRP A 88 9.63 -13.66 1.33
CA TRP A 88 8.92 -13.12 2.50
C TRP A 88 9.35 -13.71 3.84
N LYS A 89 9.76 -14.98 3.90
CA LYS A 89 10.23 -15.60 5.15
C LYS A 89 11.36 -14.83 5.84
N PRO A 90 12.50 -14.50 5.19
CA PRO A 90 13.57 -13.75 5.85
C PRO A 90 13.17 -12.31 6.22
N ILE A 91 12.24 -11.70 5.47
CA ILE A 91 11.68 -10.39 5.82
C ILE A 91 10.91 -10.50 7.14
N LEU A 92 9.99 -11.47 7.25
CA LEU A 92 9.20 -11.68 8.47
C LEU A 92 10.11 -11.96 9.68
N GLU A 93 11.10 -12.83 9.52
CA GLU A 93 12.06 -13.19 10.59
C GLU A 93 12.87 -11.98 11.08
N LYS A 94 13.31 -11.11 10.17
CA LYS A 94 14.04 -9.86 10.51
C LYS A 94 13.24 -8.96 11.47
N PHE A 95 11.90 -8.99 11.37
CA PHE A 95 11.00 -8.19 12.19
C PHE A 95 10.37 -8.97 13.35
N GLY A 96 10.97 -10.11 13.73
CA GLY A 96 10.57 -10.90 14.89
C GLY A 96 9.26 -11.68 14.71
N LEU A 97 8.76 -11.78 13.47
CA LEU A 97 7.65 -12.67 13.12
C LEU A 97 8.21 -14.05 12.79
N LYS A 98 7.48 -15.10 13.16
CA LYS A 98 7.90 -16.49 12.96
C LYS A 98 7.03 -17.13 11.87
N PRO A 99 7.54 -17.32 10.64
CA PRO A 99 6.83 -18.08 9.63
C PRO A 99 6.49 -19.49 10.11
N THR A 100 5.28 -19.99 9.83
CA THR A 100 4.82 -21.29 10.31
C THR A 100 4.50 -22.24 9.16
N THR A 101 3.33 -22.10 8.54
CA THR A 101 2.85 -22.99 7.48
C THR A 101 2.71 -22.24 6.17
N THR A 102 2.85 -22.99 5.08
CA THR A 102 2.59 -22.52 3.72
C THR A 102 1.59 -23.44 3.06
N GLU A 103 0.55 -22.89 2.46
CA GLU A 103 -0.44 -23.64 1.69
C GLU A 103 -0.49 -23.10 0.27
N TYR A 104 -0.65 -23.99 -0.71
CA TYR A 104 -0.79 -23.61 -2.11
C TYR A 104 -1.82 -24.49 -2.77
N THR A 105 -2.91 -23.88 -3.24
CA THR A 105 -4.02 -24.59 -3.92
C THR A 105 -4.67 -23.66 -4.94
N GLY A 106 -4.92 -24.16 -6.15
CA GLY A 106 -5.71 -23.42 -7.16
C GLY A 106 -5.14 -22.05 -7.53
N HIS A 107 -3.84 -21.96 -7.77
CA HIS A 107 -3.11 -20.71 -8.07
C HIS A 107 -3.08 -19.67 -6.94
N PHE A 108 -3.50 -20.06 -5.74
CA PHE A 108 -3.49 -19.21 -4.55
C PHE A 108 -2.56 -19.78 -3.50
N GLY A 109 -1.71 -18.92 -2.92
CA GLY A 109 -0.74 -19.31 -1.92
C GLY A 109 -0.81 -18.47 -0.66
N THR A 110 -0.64 -19.09 0.50
CA THR A 110 -0.64 -18.44 1.81
C THR A 110 0.63 -18.76 2.59
N LEU A 111 1.18 -17.77 3.28
CA LEU A 111 2.29 -17.87 4.21
C LEU A 111 1.81 -17.38 5.57
N ASN A 112 1.56 -18.31 6.49
CA ASN A 112 1.17 -17.99 7.87
C ASN A 112 2.40 -17.62 8.71
N TYR A 113 2.18 -16.77 9.72
CA TYR A 113 3.21 -16.40 10.67
C TYR A 113 2.63 -16.16 12.07
N GLU A 114 3.47 -16.31 13.08
CA GLU A 114 3.18 -15.99 14.48
C GLU A 114 3.91 -14.71 14.90
N SER A 115 3.32 -14.02 15.88
CA SER A 115 3.85 -12.77 16.43
C SER A 115 3.84 -12.83 17.95
N SER A 116 5.01 -12.72 18.58
CA SER A 116 5.14 -12.80 20.04
C SER A 116 4.51 -11.63 20.78
N ASN A 117 4.38 -10.48 20.12
CA ASN A 117 3.76 -9.26 20.66
C ASN A 117 2.35 -8.99 20.09
N GLY A 118 1.80 -9.95 19.32
CA GLY A 118 0.47 -9.85 18.72
C GLY A 118 0.35 -8.83 17.58
N LEU A 119 1.46 -8.31 17.06
CA LEU A 119 1.47 -7.42 15.90
C LEU A 119 1.28 -8.19 14.59
N VAL A 120 0.71 -7.52 13.60
CA VAL A 120 0.35 -8.10 12.30
C VAL A 120 0.86 -7.21 11.18
N VAL A 121 1.18 -7.82 10.05
CA VAL A 121 1.56 -7.08 8.83
C VAL A 121 0.30 -6.48 8.19
N ARG A 122 0.39 -5.21 7.84
CA ARG A 122 -0.55 -4.49 6.97
C ARG A 122 0.19 -3.84 5.83
N ASP A 123 -0.50 -3.67 4.73
CA ASP A 123 0.02 -3.00 3.54
C ASP A 123 -0.72 -1.68 3.26
N PHE A 124 -0.04 -0.78 2.55
CA PHE A 124 -0.58 0.46 2.03
C PHE A 124 -0.04 0.68 0.62
N PHE A 125 -0.94 0.59 -0.35
CA PHE A 125 -0.60 0.73 -1.76
C PHE A 125 -0.80 2.16 -2.24
N ALA A 126 0.27 2.82 -2.71
CA ALA A 126 0.26 4.22 -3.11
C ALA A 126 -0.39 4.48 -4.49
N GLU A 127 -0.90 3.45 -5.16
CA GLU A 127 -1.39 3.50 -6.54
C GLU A 127 -2.44 4.59 -6.79
N ARG A 128 -3.23 4.98 -5.77
CA ARG A 128 -4.31 5.98 -5.89
C ARG A 128 -3.92 7.41 -5.48
N LEU A 129 -2.67 7.66 -5.08
CA LEU A 129 -2.21 8.97 -4.62
C LEU A 129 -1.84 9.90 -5.79
N HIS A 130 -1.84 11.22 -5.57
CA HIS A 130 -1.50 12.20 -6.60
C HIS A 130 -0.02 12.57 -6.50
N TYR A 131 0.79 11.99 -7.39
CA TYR A 131 2.22 12.28 -7.51
C TYR A 131 2.70 12.07 -8.95
N ASP A 132 3.85 12.66 -9.29
CA ASP A 132 4.54 12.36 -10.53
C ASP A 132 5.21 10.98 -10.42
N ALA A 133 4.52 9.97 -10.96
CA ALA A 133 5.00 8.60 -11.00
C ALA A 133 6.24 8.39 -11.88
N LEU A 134 6.55 9.30 -12.80
CA LEU A 134 7.74 9.19 -13.65
C LEU A 134 8.98 9.80 -12.99
N SER A 135 8.81 10.58 -11.93
CA SER A 135 9.89 11.15 -11.14
C SER A 135 10.27 10.24 -9.98
N VAL A 136 11.44 9.61 -10.09
CA VAL A 136 12.02 8.79 -9.01
C VAL A 136 12.15 9.59 -7.71
N THR A 137 12.59 10.85 -7.80
CA THR A 137 12.72 11.73 -6.64
C THR A 137 11.35 11.96 -5.97
N ALA A 138 10.30 12.26 -6.75
CA ALA A 138 8.97 12.47 -6.20
C ALA A 138 8.42 11.22 -5.51
N MET A 139 8.65 10.04 -6.09
CA MET A 139 8.28 8.75 -5.49
C MET A 139 9.01 8.49 -4.16
N GLU A 140 10.33 8.69 -4.11
CA GLU A 140 11.10 8.47 -2.89
C GLU A 140 10.75 9.51 -1.80
N THR A 141 10.51 10.77 -2.16
CA THR A 141 9.99 11.79 -1.24
C THR A 141 8.66 11.36 -0.67
N LEU A 142 7.70 10.95 -1.50
CA LEU A 142 6.39 10.51 -1.04
C LEU A 142 6.50 9.28 -0.13
N LYS A 143 7.31 8.29 -0.51
CA LYS A 143 7.55 7.11 0.32
C LYS A 143 8.09 7.49 1.69
N HIS A 144 9.05 8.42 1.75
CA HIS A 144 9.58 8.94 3.01
C HIS A 144 8.51 9.64 3.87
N GLU A 145 7.70 10.51 3.25
CA GLU A 145 6.58 11.20 3.91
C GLU A 145 5.55 10.23 4.51
N LEU A 146 5.40 9.04 3.95
CA LEU A 146 4.49 8.00 4.45
C LEU A 146 5.12 7.09 5.51
N LEU A 147 6.43 6.85 5.44
CA LEU A 147 7.14 5.98 6.38
C LEU A 147 7.40 6.66 7.73
N GLU A 148 7.82 7.92 7.75
CA GLU A 148 8.17 8.61 9.00
C GLU A 148 6.98 8.68 10.00
N PRO A 149 5.74 8.98 9.59
CA PRO A 149 4.60 8.98 10.50
C PRO A 149 4.26 7.61 11.08
N LEU A 150 4.51 6.53 10.33
CA LEU A 150 4.33 5.16 10.84
C LEU A 150 5.25 4.91 12.03
N GLU A 151 6.54 5.23 11.88
CA GLU A 151 7.52 5.08 12.96
C GLU A 151 7.13 5.90 14.20
N ARG A 152 6.71 7.15 14.00
CA ARG A 152 6.24 8.02 15.09
C ARG A 152 4.99 7.48 15.77
N ALA A 153 4.13 6.78 15.05
CA ALA A 153 2.93 6.11 15.57
C ALA A 153 3.22 4.74 16.21
N GLY A 154 4.49 4.30 16.27
CA GLY A 154 4.87 2.97 16.77
C GLY A 154 4.48 1.83 15.83
N MET A 155 4.18 2.13 14.57
CA MET A 155 3.92 1.16 13.51
C MET A 155 5.24 0.89 12.77
N THR A 156 5.87 -0.24 13.04
CA THR A 156 7.20 -0.55 12.49
C THR A 156 7.13 -0.86 11.00
N PRO A 157 7.74 -0.05 10.10
CA PRO A 157 7.83 -0.42 8.69
C PRO A 157 8.68 -1.69 8.51
N VAL A 158 8.13 -2.67 7.80
CA VAL A 158 8.72 -3.98 7.51
C VAL A 158 9.42 -3.94 6.15
N ALA A 159 8.70 -3.46 5.13
CA ALA A 159 9.20 -3.38 3.78
C ALA A 159 8.58 -2.21 3.02
N SER A 160 9.29 -1.70 2.03
CA SER A 160 8.75 -0.75 1.06
C SER A 160 9.32 -1.06 -0.32
N PHE A 161 8.46 -1.54 -1.21
CA PHE A 161 8.86 -1.98 -2.55
C PHE A 161 8.34 -1.03 -3.61
N ASN A 162 9.20 -0.64 -4.53
CA ASN A 162 8.78 -0.03 -5.79
C ASN A 162 8.12 -1.10 -6.65
N ILE A 163 6.98 -0.80 -7.25
CA ILE A 163 6.27 -1.70 -8.15
C ILE A 163 6.59 -1.29 -9.58
N LYS A 164 7.32 -2.15 -10.27
CA LYS A 164 7.77 -2.01 -11.66
C LYS A 164 7.15 -3.12 -12.50
N ASN A 165 5.82 -3.09 -12.59
CA ASN A 165 5.05 -4.03 -13.39
C ASN A 165 4.15 -3.24 -14.34
N GLU A 166 4.03 -3.69 -15.58
CA GLU A 166 3.32 -2.98 -16.66
C GLU A 166 1.83 -2.74 -16.41
N ILE A 167 1.21 -3.50 -15.50
CA ILE A 167 -0.21 -3.34 -15.13
C ILE A 167 -0.42 -2.06 -14.31
N PHE A 168 0.60 -1.60 -13.61
CA PHE A 168 0.51 -0.40 -12.79
C PHE A 168 1.33 0.73 -13.41
N ARG A 169 0.86 1.96 -13.25
CA ARG A 169 1.79 3.09 -13.31
C ARG A 169 2.89 2.88 -12.25
N PRO A 170 4.10 3.41 -12.43
CA PRO A 170 5.14 3.30 -11.41
C PRO A 170 4.62 3.76 -10.04
N THR A 171 4.75 2.88 -9.06
CA THR A 171 4.17 3.09 -7.73
C THR A 171 4.96 2.31 -6.68
N PHE A 172 4.49 2.27 -5.44
CA PHE A 172 5.13 1.53 -4.38
C PHE A 172 4.10 1.00 -3.37
N ASN A 173 4.47 -0.06 -2.66
CA ASN A 173 3.69 -0.61 -1.56
C ASN A 173 4.52 -0.58 -0.28
N ILE A 174 3.92 -0.13 0.83
CA ILE A 174 4.53 -0.11 2.17
C ILE A 174 3.89 -1.20 3.01
N TYR A 175 4.71 -2.03 3.65
CA TYR A 175 4.30 -3.03 4.62
C TYR A 175 4.80 -2.62 6.00
N TYR A 176 3.95 -2.73 7.01
CA TYR A 176 4.25 -2.31 8.37
C TYR A 176 3.53 -3.16 9.41
N LEU A 177 4.06 -3.18 10.63
CA LEU A 177 3.45 -3.85 11.78
C LEU A 177 2.48 -2.91 12.49
N THR A 178 1.30 -3.42 12.81
CA THR A 178 0.34 -2.72 13.68
C THR A 178 -0.40 -3.72 14.58
N LYS A 179 -1.13 -3.21 15.58
CA LYS A 179 -2.00 -4.02 16.42
C LYS A 179 -3.30 -4.32 15.68
N PRO A 180 -3.70 -5.59 15.52
CA PRO A 180 -4.95 -5.93 14.87
C PRO A 180 -6.14 -5.57 15.77
N ASP A 181 -7.27 -5.28 15.15
CA ASP A 181 -8.57 -5.28 15.81
C ASP A 181 -9.39 -6.51 15.36
N ALA A 182 -10.48 -6.82 16.06
CA ALA A 182 -11.45 -7.81 15.59
C ALA A 182 -12.20 -7.30 14.35
N ASN A 183 -12.50 -6.00 14.29
CA ASN A 183 -13.03 -5.32 13.12
C ASN A 183 -11.91 -4.55 12.40
N PRO A 184 -11.52 -4.94 11.16
CA PRO A 184 -10.50 -4.23 10.39
C PRO A 184 -10.79 -2.74 10.18
N SER A 185 -12.05 -2.28 10.25
CA SER A 185 -12.41 -0.86 10.16
C SER A 185 -12.07 -0.10 11.45
N HIS A 186 -12.07 -0.76 12.61
CA HIS A 186 -11.66 -0.17 13.89
C HIS A 186 -10.14 -0.20 14.12
N GLU A 187 -9.40 -0.95 13.29
CA GLU A 187 -7.95 -1.03 13.38
C GLU A 187 -7.28 0.32 13.08
N ILE A 188 -6.36 0.74 13.95
CA ILE A 188 -5.54 1.93 13.70
C ILE A 188 -4.43 1.55 12.72
N LYS A 189 -4.52 2.08 11.50
CA LYS A 189 -3.59 1.78 10.41
C LYS A 189 -3.47 2.94 9.43
N LEU A 190 -2.51 2.89 8.52
CA LEU A 190 -2.38 3.85 7.42
C LEU A 190 -3.51 3.62 6.42
N ARG A 191 -4.22 4.69 6.08
CA ARG A 191 -5.43 4.67 5.25
C ARG A 191 -5.42 5.82 4.26
N HIS A 192 -6.14 5.61 3.16
CA HIS A 192 -6.40 6.63 2.15
C HIS A 192 -7.89 6.93 2.11
N LEU A 193 -8.26 8.17 2.45
CA LEU A 193 -9.59 8.71 2.24
C LEU A 193 -9.56 9.50 0.93
N MET A 194 -10.24 8.99 -0.10
CA MET A 194 -10.45 9.70 -1.35
C MET A 194 -11.94 9.63 -1.70
N ARG A 195 -12.60 10.77 -1.61
CA ARG A 195 -14.03 10.95 -1.84
C ARG A 195 -14.13 12.21 -2.69
N GLY A 196 -14.88 12.19 -3.79
CA GLY A 196 -14.80 13.20 -4.85
C GLY A 196 -15.18 14.65 -4.49
N ASP A 197 -15.24 14.99 -3.20
CA ASP A 197 -15.51 16.32 -2.65
C ASP A 197 -14.34 16.73 -1.73
N ASP A 198 -14.19 18.03 -1.50
CA ASP A 198 -13.16 18.56 -0.60
C ASP A 198 -13.32 18.07 0.84
N ILE A 199 -12.20 17.66 1.45
CA ILE A 199 -12.10 17.15 2.81
C ILE A 199 -11.86 18.30 3.79
N ASP A 200 -12.69 18.34 4.83
CA ASP A 200 -12.57 19.21 5.99
C ASP A 200 -11.48 18.69 6.93
N PHE A 201 -10.22 18.90 6.57
CA PHE A 201 -9.07 18.36 7.30
C PHE A 201 -9.06 18.72 8.79
N ASP A 202 -9.51 19.92 9.13
CA ASP A 202 -9.55 20.40 10.52
C ASP A 202 -10.54 19.60 11.37
N ILE A 203 -11.69 19.20 10.80
CA ILE A 203 -12.66 18.33 11.49
C ILE A 203 -12.02 16.99 11.84
N LEU A 204 -11.30 16.39 10.89
CA LEU A 204 -10.65 15.09 11.11
C LEU A 204 -9.51 15.20 12.13
N GLN A 205 -8.69 16.25 12.03
CA GLN A 205 -7.58 16.48 12.94
C GLN A 205 -8.08 16.73 14.39
N ASN A 206 -9.14 17.51 14.57
CA ASN A 206 -9.74 17.76 15.88
C ASN A 206 -10.36 16.50 16.50
N ALA A 207 -10.71 15.50 15.69
CA ALA A 207 -11.19 14.20 16.14
C ALA A 207 -10.06 13.23 16.54
N GLY A 208 -8.81 13.70 16.58
CA GLY A 208 -7.65 12.90 16.97
C GLY A 208 -7.08 12.04 15.84
N ILE A 209 -7.51 12.24 14.59
CA ILE A 209 -6.95 11.53 13.44
C ILE A 209 -5.59 12.12 13.09
N THR A 210 -4.58 11.25 12.98
CA THR A 210 -3.24 11.68 12.58
C THR A 210 -3.19 11.86 11.07
N LEU A 211 -3.22 13.10 10.61
CA LEU A 211 -3.06 13.42 9.19
C LEU A 211 -1.61 13.17 8.78
N VAL A 212 -1.40 12.32 7.78
CA VAL A 212 -0.07 11.98 7.24
C VAL A 212 0.25 12.86 6.04
N LYS A 213 -0.64 12.87 5.05
CA LYS A 213 -0.48 13.69 3.83
C LYS A 213 -1.84 14.20 3.36
N LYS A 214 -1.93 15.52 3.17
CA LYS A 214 -3.01 16.16 2.40
C LYS A 214 -2.61 16.09 0.93
N ASP A 215 -3.07 15.05 0.24
CA ASP A 215 -2.62 14.71 -1.11
C ASP A 215 -3.23 15.66 -2.15
N THR A 216 -4.54 15.88 -2.06
CA THR A 216 -5.28 16.94 -2.76
C THR A 216 -6.35 17.49 -1.82
N SER A 217 -7.18 18.44 -2.25
CA SER A 217 -8.31 18.91 -1.43
C SER A 217 -9.29 17.79 -1.09
N PHE A 218 -9.41 16.77 -1.94
CA PHE A 218 -10.35 15.64 -1.83
C PHE A 218 -9.67 14.28 -1.51
N SER A 219 -8.37 14.30 -1.19
CA SER A 219 -7.54 13.11 -0.96
C SER A 219 -6.65 13.27 0.26
N LEU A 220 -6.72 12.31 1.18
CA LEU A 220 -6.02 12.33 2.46
C LEU A 220 -5.42 10.97 2.79
N VAL A 221 -4.13 10.94 3.12
CA VAL A 221 -3.50 9.82 3.82
C VAL A 221 -3.47 10.12 5.31
N TYR A 222 -3.87 9.15 6.13
CA TYR A 222 -3.96 9.32 7.58
C TYR A 222 -3.72 8.01 8.32
N ILE A 223 -3.37 8.11 9.61
CA ILE A 223 -3.31 6.98 10.53
C ILE A 223 -4.51 7.06 11.48
N GLY A 224 -5.35 6.03 11.47
CA GLY A 224 -6.58 6.01 12.28
C GLY A 224 -7.50 4.83 11.98
N LYS A 225 -8.67 4.84 12.63
CA LYS A 225 -9.81 3.98 12.26
C LYS A 225 -10.34 4.40 10.89
N GLU A 226 -11.11 3.54 10.24
CA GLU A 226 -11.67 3.84 8.94
C GLU A 226 -12.67 4.99 8.98
N VAL A 227 -12.34 6.07 8.29
CA VAL A 227 -13.22 7.23 8.14
C VAL A 227 -14.18 7.01 6.98
N GLY A 228 -15.47 7.02 7.29
CA GLY A 228 -16.57 7.20 6.36
C GLY A 228 -16.83 8.67 6.07
N PHE A 229 -17.40 8.93 4.90
CA PHE A 229 -17.72 10.26 4.39
C PHE A 229 -19.01 10.21 3.58
N VAL A 230 -19.88 11.18 3.78
CA VAL A 230 -21.04 11.41 2.90
C VAL A 230 -21.31 12.90 2.74
N SER A 231 -21.70 13.28 1.53
CA SER A 231 -22.18 14.63 1.21
C SER A 231 -23.71 14.64 1.11
N LYS A 232 -24.33 15.70 1.62
CA LYS A 232 -25.77 15.94 1.53
C LYS A 232 -26.02 17.34 0.99
N VAL A 233 -26.92 17.48 0.03
CA VAL A 233 -27.28 18.77 -0.58
C VAL A 233 -28.72 19.17 -0.26
N GLY A 234 -29.04 20.45 -0.30
CA GLY A 234 -30.37 20.98 0.01
C GLY A 234 -30.64 22.36 -0.58
N VAL A 235 -31.92 22.76 -0.54
CA VAL A 235 -32.40 24.04 -1.10
C VAL A 235 -32.15 25.23 -0.16
N SER A 236 -31.86 24.96 1.10
CA SER A 236 -31.51 25.95 2.14
C SER A 236 -30.58 25.33 3.18
N GLU A 237 -29.97 26.18 4.00
CA GLU A 237 -29.11 25.74 5.12
C GLU A 237 -29.90 24.89 6.14
N GLU A 238 -31.13 25.29 6.46
CA GLU A 238 -32.00 24.56 7.40
C GLU A 238 -32.34 23.16 6.90
N ALA A 239 -32.61 23.03 5.59
CA ALA A 239 -32.90 21.75 4.97
C ALA A 239 -31.69 20.80 5.03
N VAL A 240 -30.48 21.33 4.85
CA VAL A 240 -29.23 20.56 4.99
C VAL A 240 -28.97 20.19 6.45
N ASN A 241 -29.12 21.13 7.38
CA ASN A 241 -28.93 20.88 8.81
C ASN A 241 -29.90 19.81 9.33
N LYS A 242 -31.14 19.76 8.82
CA LYS A 242 -32.06 18.65 9.08
C LYS A 242 -31.50 17.32 8.60
N LYS A 243 -30.97 17.25 7.37
CA LYS A 243 -30.35 16.03 6.81
C LYS A 243 -29.13 15.58 7.61
N VAL A 244 -28.31 16.50 8.11
CA VAL A 244 -27.19 16.19 9.01
C VAL A 244 -27.70 15.56 10.31
N SER A 245 -28.73 16.14 10.93
CA SER A 245 -29.36 15.59 12.14
C SER A 245 -29.96 14.20 11.93
N ASP A 246 -30.68 14.01 10.82
CA ASP A 246 -31.24 12.71 10.45
C ASP A 246 -30.13 11.67 10.21
N TYR A 247 -29.02 12.07 9.59
CA TYR A 247 -27.89 11.16 9.37
C TYR A 247 -27.16 10.79 10.68
N LYS A 248 -27.05 11.71 11.64
CA LYS A 248 -26.51 11.40 12.98
C LYS A 248 -27.34 10.32 13.71
N LYS A 249 -28.67 10.37 13.56
CA LYS A 249 -29.56 9.32 14.09
C LYS A 249 -29.29 7.97 13.41
N TYR A 250 -29.22 7.98 12.08
CA TYR A 250 -28.86 6.78 11.30
C TYR A 250 -27.53 6.18 11.75
N LEU A 251 -26.48 6.99 11.95
CA LEU A 251 -25.18 6.51 12.42
C LEU A 251 -25.31 5.84 13.80
N THR A 252 -26.04 6.46 14.72
CA THR A 252 -26.28 5.93 16.07
C THR A 252 -27.02 4.58 16.03
N GLU A 253 -28.08 4.49 15.23
CA GLU A 253 -28.87 3.26 15.03
C GLU A 253 -28.03 2.11 14.46
N ASN A 254 -27.03 2.44 13.64
CA ASN A 254 -26.12 1.49 13.01
C ASN A 254 -24.80 1.28 13.78
N LYS A 255 -24.69 1.83 15.00
CA LYS A 255 -23.49 1.75 15.86
C LYS A 255 -22.21 2.32 15.21
N LEU A 256 -22.38 3.33 14.36
CA LEU A 256 -21.30 4.10 13.76
C LEU A 256 -21.06 5.37 14.57
N GLU A 257 -19.80 5.76 14.72
CA GLU A 257 -19.40 6.89 15.56
C GLU A 257 -19.30 8.17 14.72
N PHE A 258 -20.12 9.18 15.02
CA PHE A 258 -20.06 10.47 14.34
C PHE A 258 -18.78 11.23 14.71
N ILE A 259 -18.06 11.73 13.69
CA ILE A 259 -16.86 12.54 13.89
C ILE A 259 -17.22 14.03 13.87
N GLY A 260 -17.85 14.48 12.79
CA GLY A 260 -18.08 15.89 12.55
C GLY A 260 -18.80 16.16 11.23
N SER A 261 -19.21 17.40 11.03
CA SER A 261 -19.86 17.83 9.80
C SER A 261 -19.61 19.32 9.53
N ARG A 262 -19.55 19.70 8.26
CA ARG A 262 -19.54 21.11 7.84
C ARG A 262 -20.64 21.37 6.84
N THR A 263 -21.49 22.35 7.14
CA THR A 263 -22.45 22.90 6.19
C THR A 263 -21.81 24.06 5.43
N PHE A 264 -22.08 24.18 4.14
CA PHE A 264 -21.53 25.20 3.26
C PHE A 264 -22.54 25.59 2.17
N LYS A 265 -22.33 26.74 1.55
CA LYS A 265 -23.06 27.17 0.37
C LYS A 265 -22.37 26.61 -0.87
N LEU A 266 -23.14 26.13 -1.84
CA LEU A 266 -22.60 25.63 -3.10
C LEU A 266 -22.15 26.81 -3.97
N ASP A 267 -20.97 26.68 -4.58
CA ASP A 267 -20.44 27.69 -5.51
C ASP A 267 -21.32 27.81 -6.76
N GLU A 268 -21.78 26.65 -7.27
CA GLU A 268 -22.75 26.57 -8.34
C GLU A 268 -24.04 25.90 -7.85
N THR A 269 -25.18 26.48 -8.21
CA THR A 269 -26.48 25.90 -7.88
C THR A 269 -26.83 24.77 -8.83
N PHE A 270 -27.27 23.64 -8.30
CA PHE A 270 -27.70 22.50 -9.12
C PHE A 270 -29.23 22.45 -9.18
N ILE A 271 -29.77 22.28 -10.39
CA ILE A 271 -31.22 22.08 -10.57
C ILE A 271 -31.49 20.59 -10.73
N VAL A 272 -32.29 20.03 -9.82
CA VAL A 272 -32.76 18.64 -9.90
C VAL A 272 -34.28 18.66 -9.91
N GLY A 273 -34.87 18.39 -11.07
CA GLY A 273 -36.31 18.54 -11.28
C GLY A 273 -36.75 19.99 -11.05
N SER A 274 -37.67 20.20 -10.10
CA SER A 274 -38.16 21.53 -9.70
C SER A 274 -37.39 22.17 -8.54
N SER A 275 -36.32 21.54 -8.05
CA SER A 275 -35.57 22.00 -6.88
C SER A 275 -34.23 22.62 -7.28
N THR A 276 -33.96 23.83 -6.79
CA THR A 276 -32.64 24.49 -6.89
C THR A 276 -31.87 24.26 -5.61
N LEU A 277 -30.82 23.45 -5.68
CA LEU A 277 -29.94 23.13 -4.57
C LEU A 277 -28.89 24.23 -4.43
N THR A 278 -28.76 24.76 -3.22
CA THR A 278 -27.92 25.94 -2.92
C THR A 278 -26.94 25.71 -1.78
N HIS A 279 -27.14 24.65 -0.98
CA HIS A 279 -26.32 24.33 0.18
C HIS A 279 -25.92 22.86 0.18
N GLY A 280 -24.77 22.57 0.78
CA GLY A 280 -24.22 21.25 0.99
C GLY A 280 -23.78 21.04 2.44
N ALA A 281 -23.62 19.79 2.84
CA ALA A 281 -22.90 19.42 4.04
C ALA A 281 -22.08 18.16 3.85
N ASN A 282 -20.85 18.20 4.34
CA ASN A 282 -19.95 17.07 4.48
C ASN A 282 -20.15 16.45 5.86
N ILE A 283 -20.23 15.13 5.94
CA ILE A 283 -20.42 14.39 7.19
C ILE A 283 -19.37 13.28 7.28
N TYR A 284 -18.65 13.25 8.40
CA TYR A 284 -17.58 12.29 8.70
C TYR A 284 -17.98 11.40 9.87
N PHE A 285 -17.61 10.12 9.80
CA PHE A 285 -17.90 9.11 10.83
C PHE A 285 -16.86 7.98 10.79
N TYR A 286 -16.76 7.17 11.85
CA TYR A 286 -16.01 5.91 11.79
C TYR A 286 -16.90 4.76 11.32
N GLN A 287 -16.38 3.91 10.42
CA GLN A 287 -17.01 2.68 9.93
C GLN A 287 -16.92 1.54 10.94
#